data_AF-A0A3N5ML05-F1
#
_entry.id   AF-A0A3N5ML05-F1
#
_cell.length_a   1.000
_cell.length_b   1.000
_cell.length_c   1.000
_cell.angle_alpha   90.00
_cell.angle_beta   90.00
_cell.angle_gamma   90.00
#
_symmetry.space_group_name_H-M   'P 1'
#
loop_
_entity.id
_entity.type
_entity.pdbx_description
1 polymer ?
#
loop_
_entity_poly.entity_id
_entity_poly.type
_entity_poly.pdbx_seq_one_letter_code
_entity_poly.pdbx_strand_id
1 'polypeptide(L)'
;MNSQVINNQDRTEDAAHSLLFSLEARVRLWRDSRVCERPCHGRLARRCGLPVRLCEAGIPRDAIERMAAAAMKVTRLLKNNPRELSLADAESIYTEAYE
;
A
#
# COMPACT_ATOMS: atom_id res chain seq x y z
N MET A 1 48.99 -23.92 26.79
CA MET A 1 49.04 -24.64 25.51
C MET A 1 47.80 -24.33 24.69
N ASN A 2 48.05 -23.83 23.49
CA ASN A 2 47.18 -23.53 22.34
C ASN A 2 45.78 -24.15 22.27
N SER A 3 44.78 -23.31 22.03
CA SER A 3 43.58 -23.68 21.27
C SER A 3 43.20 -22.52 20.37
N GLN A 4 43.61 -22.69 19.12
CA GLN A 4 43.07 -22.18 17.86
C GLN A 4 42.19 -20.92 17.94
N VAL A 5 42.79 -19.82 17.47
CA VAL A 5 42.09 -18.69 16.87
C VAL A 5 41.49 -19.18 15.54
N ILE A 6 40.21 -19.56 15.56
CA ILE A 6 39.40 -19.63 14.34
C ILE A 6 38.52 -18.40 14.37
N ASN A 7 38.77 -17.51 13.40
CA ASN A 7 38.11 -16.24 13.20
C ASN A 7 36.58 -16.46 13.09
N ASN A 8 35.82 -16.02 14.09
CA ASN A 8 34.36 -16.08 14.08
C ASN A 8 33.73 -14.88 13.33
N GLN A 9 34.55 -14.01 12.74
CA GLN A 9 34.09 -12.82 12.04
C GLN A 9 33.47 -13.15 10.66
N ASP A 10 33.87 -14.25 10.00
CA ASP A 10 33.47 -14.54 8.61
C ASP A 10 32.22 -15.44 8.45
N ARG A 11 31.72 -16.08 9.51
CA ARG A 11 30.53 -16.98 9.38
C ARG A 11 29.19 -16.31 9.65
N THR A 12 29.19 -15.13 10.25
CA THR A 12 27.95 -14.38 10.55
C THR A 12 27.51 -13.49 9.40
N GLU A 13 28.42 -13.12 8.50
CA GLU A 13 28.10 -12.30 7.32
C GLU A 13 27.51 -13.12 6.17
N ASP A 14 27.98 -14.36 5.98
CA ASP A 14 27.48 -15.27 4.93
C ASP A 14 26.04 -15.77 5.20
N ALA A 15 25.66 -15.95 6.47
CA ALA A 15 24.30 -16.31 6.83
C ALA A 15 23.30 -15.14 6.64
N ALA A 16 23.78 -13.90 6.78
CA ALA A 16 22.96 -12.70 6.58
C ALA A 16 22.68 -12.44 5.09
N HIS A 17 23.65 -12.68 4.20
CA HIS A 17 23.45 -12.51 2.76
C HIS A 17 22.59 -13.61 2.11
N SER A 18 22.62 -14.85 2.63
CA SER A 18 21.76 -15.93 2.12
C SER A 18 20.26 -15.65 2.37
N LEU A 19 19.94 -15.01 3.50
CA LEU A 19 18.55 -14.63 3.83
C LEU A 19 18.12 -13.28 3.21
N LEU A 20 19.06 -12.42 2.80
CA LEU A 20 18.75 -11.22 2.01
C LEU A 20 18.34 -11.58 0.58
N PHE A 21 18.87 -12.65 0.00
CA PHE A 21 18.53 -13.07 -1.37
C PHE A 21 17.11 -13.64 -1.51
N SER A 22 16.50 -14.11 -0.41
CA SER A 22 15.11 -14.59 -0.41
C SER A 22 14.08 -13.54 0.01
N LEU A 23 14.51 -12.37 0.52
CA LEU A 23 13.61 -11.29 0.96
C LEU A 23 13.57 -10.07 0.03
N GLU A 24 14.41 -10.01 -1.01
CA GLU A 24 14.24 -9.05 -2.12
C GLU A 24 13.14 -9.45 -3.13
N ALA A 25 12.46 -10.57 -2.93
CA ALA A 25 11.32 -10.97 -3.74
C ALA A 25 10.01 -10.20 -3.42
N ARG A 26 9.95 -9.44 -2.31
CA ARG A 26 8.70 -8.77 -1.87
C ARG A 26 8.54 -7.33 -2.37
N VAL A 27 9.59 -6.69 -2.86
CA VAL A 27 9.51 -5.31 -3.40
C VAL A 27 9.35 -5.29 -4.93
N ARG A 28 9.60 -6.41 -5.62
CA ARG A 28 9.45 -6.50 -7.10
C ARG A 28 8.02 -6.69 -7.59
N LEU A 29 7.10 -7.18 -6.76
CA LEU A 29 5.69 -7.35 -7.15
C LEU A 29 4.89 -6.04 -7.21
N TRP A 30 5.44 -4.93 -6.72
CA TRP A 30 4.78 -3.62 -6.73
C TRP A 30 5.21 -2.70 -7.89
N ARG A 31 6.11 -3.17 -8.78
CA ARG A 31 6.63 -2.36 -9.90
C ARG A 31 5.95 -2.62 -11.25
N ASP A 32 5.15 -3.68 -11.36
CA ASP A 32 4.26 -3.88 -12.51
C ASP A 32 2.91 -3.19 -12.25
N SER A 33 2.94 -1.86 -12.30
CA SER A 33 1.80 -0.95 -12.17
C SER A 33 0.83 -1.01 -13.37
N ARG A 34 0.53 -2.19 -13.89
CA ARG A 34 -0.59 -2.39 -14.81
C ARG A 34 -1.37 -3.60 -14.36
N VAL A 35 -2.44 -3.31 -13.62
CA VAL A 35 -3.69 -4.07 -13.64
C VAL A 35 -3.53 -5.53 -13.16
N CYS A 36 -4.20 -5.90 -12.06
CA CYS A 36 -4.65 -7.28 -11.97
C CYS A 36 -5.51 -7.50 -13.24
N GLU A 37 -5.01 -8.24 -14.24
CA GLU A 37 -5.61 -8.43 -15.58
C GLU A 37 -7.07 -8.94 -15.54
N ARG A 38 -7.59 -9.18 -14.34
CA ARG A 38 -9.00 -9.44 -14.04
C ARG A 38 -9.49 -8.34 -13.10
N PRO A 39 -10.60 -7.62 -13.41
CA PRO A 39 -11.23 -6.68 -12.48
C PRO A 39 -11.92 -7.49 -11.38
N CYS A 40 -11.14 -8.04 -10.46
CA CYS A 40 -11.61 -8.89 -9.38
C CYS A 40 -11.87 -8.08 -8.11
N HIS A 41 -11.32 -6.87 -7.98
CA HIS A 41 -11.48 -6.05 -6.77
C HIS A 41 -12.94 -5.65 -6.51
N GLY A 42 -13.61 -5.07 -7.52
CA GLY A 42 -15.04 -4.73 -7.41
C GLY A 42 -15.96 -5.95 -7.32
N ARG A 43 -15.59 -7.07 -7.98
CA ARG A 43 -16.35 -8.33 -7.88
C ARG A 43 -16.21 -8.99 -6.51
N LEU A 44 -15.03 -8.94 -5.91
CA LEU A 44 -14.79 -9.44 -4.56
C LEU A 44 -15.56 -8.59 -3.55
N ALA A 45 -15.47 -7.26 -3.65
CA ALA A 45 -16.24 -6.35 -2.79
C ALA A 45 -17.75 -6.67 -2.83
N ARG A 46 -18.33 -6.83 -4.03
CA ARG A 46 -19.74 -7.22 -4.20
C ARG A 46 -20.06 -8.60 -3.63
N ARG A 47 -19.18 -9.59 -3.82
CA ARG A 47 -19.35 -10.93 -3.24
C ARG A 47 -19.33 -10.91 -1.71
N CYS A 48 -18.58 -9.99 -1.13
CA CYS A 48 -18.54 -9.76 0.32
C CYS A 48 -19.70 -8.86 0.82
N GLY A 49 -20.61 -8.42 -0.06
CA GLY A 49 -21.72 -7.54 0.30
C GLY A 49 -21.30 -6.11 0.62
N LEU A 50 -20.11 -5.68 0.19
CA LEU A 50 -19.62 -4.33 0.38
C LEU A 50 -20.11 -3.41 -0.75
N PRO A 51 -20.59 -2.19 -0.43
CA PRO A 51 -20.89 -1.19 -1.45
C PRO A 51 -19.59 -0.85 -2.20
N VAL A 52 -19.68 -0.81 -3.53
CA VAL A 52 -18.52 -0.50 -4.39
C VAL A 52 -18.42 0.99 -4.65
N ARG A 53 -19.54 1.70 -4.52
CA ARG A 53 -19.63 3.15 -4.72
C ARG A 53 -20.00 3.87 -3.43
N LEU A 54 -19.55 5.11 -3.29
CA LEU A 54 -19.92 5.95 -2.15
C LEU A 54 -21.44 6.24 -2.11
N CYS A 55 -22.10 6.34 -3.26
CA CYS A 55 -23.55 6.51 -3.33
C CYS A 55 -24.34 5.30 -2.80
N GLU A 56 -23.83 4.08 -3.04
CA GLU A 56 -24.40 2.84 -2.48
C GLU A 56 -24.26 2.78 -0.95
N ALA A 57 -23.26 3.49 -0.39
CA ALA A 57 -23.05 3.63 1.04
C ALA A 57 -23.91 4.75 1.68
N GLY A 58 -24.74 5.45 0.90
CA GLY A 58 -25.60 6.53 1.39
C GLY A 58 -24.87 7.85 1.65
N ILE A 59 -23.66 8.03 1.11
CA ILE A 59 -22.90 9.27 1.23
C ILE A 59 -23.42 10.25 0.18
N PRO A 60 -23.82 11.48 0.54
CA PRO A 60 -24.26 12.48 -0.43
C PRO A 60 -23.06 13.16 -1.11
N ARG A 61 -23.24 13.66 -2.34
CA ARG A 61 -22.15 14.22 -3.16
C ARG A 61 -21.51 15.47 -2.54
N ASP A 62 -22.28 16.26 -1.80
CA ASP A 62 -21.82 17.45 -1.07
C ASP A 62 -20.87 17.10 0.10
N ALA A 63 -20.91 15.87 0.62
CA ALA A 63 -20.00 15.44 1.67
C ALA A 63 -18.55 15.20 1.17
N ILE A 64 -18.35 15.10 -0.15
CA ILE A 64 -17.04 14.80 -0.76
C ILE A 64 -15.99 15.86 -0.38
N GLU A 65 -16.32 17.15 -0.50
CA GLU A 65 -15.39 18.25 -0.16
C GLU A 65 -14.95 18.17 1.32
N ARG A 66 -15.91 17.92 2.21
CA ARG A 66 -15.65 17.78 3.65
C ARG A 66 -14.81 16.54 3.95
N MET A 67 -15.04 15.43 3.25
CA MET A 67 -14.26 14.20 3.37
C MET A 67 -12.83 14.38 2.89
N ALA A 68 -12.63 15.06 1.76
CA ALA A 68 -11.30 15.38 1.23
C ALA A 68 -10.52 16.26 2.22
N ALA A 69 -11.15 17.31 2.76
CA ALA A 69 -10.53 18.17 3.77
C ALA A 69 -10.21 17.42 5.08
N ALA A 70 -11.05 16.45 5.48
CA ALA A 70 -10.78 15.59 6.63
C ALA A 70 -9.63 14.61 6.36
N ALA A 71 -9.54 14.05 5.15
CA ALA A 71 -8.47 13.16 4.74
C ALA A 71 -7.10 13.85 4.78
N MET A 72 -7.02 15.14 4.42
CA MET A 72 -5.78 15.94 4.49
C MET A 72 -5.24 16.11 5.93
N LYS A 73 -6.07 15.91 6.96
CA LYS A 73 -5.62 15.97 8.37
C LYS A 73 -4.94 14.66 8.82
N VAL A 74 -5.01 13.60 8.02
CA VAL A 74 -4.45 12.29 8.38
C VAL A 74 -2.97 12.22 8.07
N THR A 75 -2.14 12.56 9.06
CA THR A 75 -0.68 12.74 8.86
C THR A 75 0.08 11.46 8.57
N ARG A 76 -0.18 10.38 9.32
CA ARG A 76 0.60 9.13 9.20
C ARG A 76 0.42 8.45 7.83
N LEU A 77 -0.82 8.39 7.33
CA LEU A 77 -1.12 7.72 6.06
C LEU A 77 -0.63 8.53 4.87
N LEU A 78 -0.78 9.86 4.91
CA LEU A 78 -0.30 10.74 3.84
C LEU A 78 1.23 10.75 3.75
N LYS A 79 1.94 10.77 4.89
CA LYS A 79 3.41 10.68 4.92
C LYS A 79 3.94 9.38 4.31
N ASN A 80 3.20 8.28 4.47
CA ASN A 80 3.57 6.97 3.95
C ASN A 80 3.00 6.71 2.55
N ASN A 81 2.21 7.64 1.99
CA ASN A 81 1.71 7.48 0.64
C ASN A 81 2.86 7.74 -0.34
N PRO A 82 3.17 6.81 -1.26
CA PRO A 82 4.29 6.97 -2.19
C PRO A 82 4.12 8.14 -3.17
N ARG A 83 2.89 8.65 -3.30
CA ARG A 83 2.57 9.85 -4.09
C ARG A 83 2.23 11.01 -3.16
N GLU A 84 2.77 12.18 -3.43
CA GLU A 84 2.27 13.40 -2.78
C GLU A 84 0.82 13.65 -3.20
N LEU A 85 -0.06 13.84 -2.22
CA LEU A 85 -1.48 14.04 -2.42
C LEU A 85 -1.83 15.48 -2.07
N SER A 86 -2.37 16.22 -3.03
CA SER A 86 -3.00 17.51 -2.78
C SER A 86 -4.47 17.34 -2.38
N LEU A 87 -5.10 18.42 -1.91
CA LEU A 87 -6.55 18.43 -1.64
C LEU A 87 -7.35 18.14 -2.92
N ALA A 88 -6.97 18.75 -4.05
CA ALA A 88 -7.63 18.54 -5.33
C ALA A 88 -7.52 17.09 -5.82
N ASP A 89 -6.38 16.43 -5.58
CA ASP A 89 -6.24 15.00 -5.88
C ASP A 89 -7.20 14.14 -5.07
N ALA A 90 -7.39 14.46 -3.78
CA ALA A 90 -8.30 13.71 -2.93
C ALA A 90 -9.76 13.93 -3.32
N GLU A 91 -10.14 15.15 -3.69
CA GLU A 91 -11.47 15.45 -4.24
C GLU A 91 -11.72 14.67 -5.53
N SER A 92 -10.73 14.60 -6.44
CA SER A 92 -10.83 13.80 -7.67
C SER A 92 -11.05 12.32 -7.35
N ILE A 93 -10.26 11.75 -6.43
CA ILE A 93 -10.38 10.34 -6.04
C ILE A 93 -11.76 10.04 -5.43
N TYR A 94 -12.26 10.90 -4.55
CA TYR A 94 -13.58 10.71 -3.96
C TYR A 94 -14.71 10.89 -4.97
N THR A 95 -14.54 11.79 -5.96
CA THR A 95 -15.50 11.98 -7.05
C THR A 95 -15.55 10.76 -7.96
N GLU A 96 -14.39 10.22 -8.35
CA GLU A 96 -14.28 8.98 -9.14
C GLU A 96 -14.88 7.78 -8.39
N ALA A 97 -14.73 7.71 -7.07
CA ALA A 97 -15.31 6.65 -6.23
C ALA A 97 -16.83 6.80 -6.00
N TYR A 98 -17.39 7.97 -6.31
CA TYR A 98 -18.83 8.23 -6.21
C TYR A 98 -19.59 7.72 -7.44
N GLU A 99 -18.98 7.81 -8.63
CA GLU A 99 -19.56 7.48 -9.94
C GLU A 99 -19.58 5.97 -10.26
#